data_AF-A0A6C0EXD4-F1
#
_entry.id   AF-A0A6C0EXD4-F1
#
_cell.length_a   1.000
_cell.length_b   1.000
_cell.length_c   1.000
_cell.angle_alpha   90.00
_cell.angle_beta   90.00
_cell.angle_gamma   90.00
#
_symmetry.space_group_name_H-M   'P 1'
#
loop_
_entity.id
_entity.type
_entity.pdbx_description
1 polymer ?
#
loop_
_entity_poly.entity_id
_entity_poly.type
_entity_poly.pdbx_seq_one_letter_code
_entity_poly.pdbx_strand_id
1 'polypeptide(L)'
;MLPSSRNLYKKEPEDDDTTLYHNVSRFYKKKEINIPKKVEEIRKNVENVNEDIDDLYDLEPTYISSNISNMLSKSPNSEHDDSVKSYNTHLSIKKQKINNIKYPFSDKSSSHLIHDLDNIHTSNDANDADNTIELCVYHINKMSYKPFLEFMLYKTSEDNFYFPNYIQPRDKYDILDKASFLLDSLFDTKCEFKGRIVESSIMNNVKSAQINDRIILLYELKEKDNSMKRMKNEDKFWWATVSEIYNFRKVLFYDISNSVIDVFLSYPQMIQIYYKDSLVETPMIVFNGNNSNIAKYNAIFSLKKSNNESRYGPFYYFTDLYNSMKYACYNFKTKKYDKGGLVRFIIFPGKIKMFLHQNKPDKSEMAKYIYNQNPIEKYTAQFRDNDCKWTESYNTAYNGSYDIKINSKEDNSEHSEHEDNHHDEDYESYNSASSSLEINSSYIGDKHIDEDNDTYYLGMRICIDEYIFQTPLSYYYIDTTNIPDIYEYSFKNYKIK
;
A
#
# COMPACT_ATOMS: atom_id res chain seq x y z
N MET A 1 35.87 0.05 -59.20
CA MET A 1 35.90 -1.40 -58.91
C MET A 1 35.21 -1.61 -57.57
N LEU A 2 33.99 -2.13 -57.59
CA LEU A 2 33.17 -2.47 -56.41
C LEU A 2 33.33 -3.96 -56.10
N PRO A 3 33.41 -4.40 -54.84
CA PRO A 3 33.33 -5.82 -54.51
C PRO A 3 31.89 -6.25 -54.24
N SER A 4 31.33 -6.93 -55.24
CA SER A 4 30.59 -8.21 -55.18
C SER A 4 29.95 -8.65 -53.86
N SER A 5 28.62 -8.60 -53.84
CA SER A 5 27.68 -9.28 -52.93
C SER A 5 27.86 -10.81 -52.90
N ARG A 6 27.98 -11.40 -51.70
CA ARG A 6 27.84 -12.86 -51.48
C ARG A 6 26.42 -13.18 -51.01
N ASN A 7 25.74 -14.04 -51.78
CA ASN A 7 24.48 -14.66 -51.42
C ASN A 7 24.68 -15.66 -50.27
N LEU A 8 24.01 -15.44 -49.14
CA LEU A 8 23.85 -16.43 -48.08
C LEU A 8 22.49 -17.10 -48.23
N TYR A 9 22.53 -18.43 -48.36
CA TYR A 9 21.38 -19.31 -48.39
C TYR A 9 20.56 -19.19 -47.10
N LYS A 10 19.26 -18.94 -47.22
CA LYS A 10 18.29 -19.14 -46.14
C LYS A 10 18.15 -20.64 -45.89
N LYS A 11 18.49 -21.09 -44.69
CA LYS A 11 17.94 -22.31 -44.10
C LYS A 11 16.73 -21.93 -43.27
N GLU A 12 15.61 -22.59 -43.51
CA GLU A 12 14.42 -22.54 -42.66
C GLU A 12 14.78 -23.13 -41.28
N PRO A 13 14.33 -22.53 -40.16
CA PRO A 13 14.45 -23.17 -38.86
C PRO A 13 13.36 -24.24 -38.73
N GLU A 14 13.79 -25.43 -38.32
CA GLU A 14 12.93 -26.52 -37.90
C GLU A 14 12.18 -26.11 -36.63
N ASP A 15 10.87 -26.30 -36.65
CA ASP A 15 9.96 -26.14 -35.51
C ASP A 15 10.21 -27.26 -34.49
N ASP A 16 10.96 -26.98 -33.43
CA ASP A 16 10.89 -27.77 -32.19
C ASP A 16 11.49 -26.97 -31.00
N ASP A 17 10.63 -26.33 -30.20
CA ASP A 17 10.75 -26.34 -28.72
C ASP A 17 9.61 -25.51 -28.08
N THR A 18 8.53 -26.18 -27.69
CA THR A 18 7.59 -25.65 -26.70
C THR A 18 8.17 -25.84 -25.30
N THR A 19 9.07 -24.94 -24.88
CA THR A 19 9.51 -24.80 -23.48
C THR A 19 9.27 -23.36 -22.98
N LEU A 20 8.00 -22.95 -22.98
CA LEU A 20 7.57 -21.71 -22.34
C LEU A 20 7.40 -21.90 -20.82
N TYR A 21 7.98 -20.99 -20.03
CA TYR A 21 7.76 -20.73 -18.59
C TYR A 21 8.43 -21.58 -17.48
N HIS A 22 9.29 -22.57 -17.75
CA HIS A 22 9.87 -23.39 -16.66
C HIS A 22 11.24 -22.98 -16.08
N ASN A 23 11.87 -21.90 -16.56
CA ASN A 23 13.25 -21.56 -16.15
C ASN A 23 13.40 -20.32 -15.22
N VAL A 24 12.32 -19.85 -14.61
CA VAL A 24 12.38 -18.89 -13.48
C VAL A 24 12.14 -19.68 -12.20
N SER A 25 13.09 -19.62 -11.27
CA SER A 25 13.19 -20.36 -9.99
C SER A 25 13.82 -21.78 -10.04
N ARG A 26 15.15 -21.81 -9.92
CA ARG A 26 15.86 -22.94 -9.31
C ARG A 26 17.06 -22.42 -8.52
N PHE A 27 16.85 -21.93 -7.30
CA PHE A 27 17.82 -22.05 -6.21
C PHE A 27 17.23 -21.52 -4.89
N TYR A 28 16.42 -22.35 -4.21
CA TYR A 28 16.42 -22.48 -2.74
C TYR A 28 15.92 -23.91 -2.41
N LYS A 29 16.82 -24.71 -1.83
CA LYS A 29 16.67 -26.09 -1.31
C LYS A 29 16.27 -27.23 -2.27
N LYS A 30 17.26 -28.08 -2.54
CA LYS A 30 17.14 -29.42 -3.15
C LYS A 30 16.58 -30.40 -2.11
N LYS A 31 15.31 -30.83 -2.25
CA LYS A 31 14.82 -32.10 -1.68
C LYS A 31 13.84 -32.71 -2.68
N GLU A 32 14.25 -33.81 -3.30
CA GLU A 32 13.50 -34.50 -4.35
C GLU A 32 12.21 -35.10 -3.78
N ILE A 33 11.06 -34.73 -4.36
CA ILE A 33 9.78 -35.43 -4.19
C ILE A 33 9.36 -35.89 -5.58
N ASN A 34 9.16 -37.20 -5.70
CA ASN A 34 8.72 -37.89 -6.92
C ASN A 34 7.19 -37.78 -7.01
N ILE A 35 6.64 -37.28 -8.13
CA ILE A 35 5.19 -37.30 -8.40
C ILE A 35 4.94 -37.87 -9.81
N PRO A 36 3.97 -38.80 -10.01
CA PRO A 36 3.76 -39.49 -11.28
C PRO A 36 2.92 -38.69 -12.27
N LYS A 37 3.15 -38.96 -13.56
CA LYS A 37 2.45 -38.40 -14.73
C LYS A 37 0.95 -38.74 -14.73
N LYS A 38 0.09 -37.73 -14.71
CA LYS A 38 -1.28 -37.81 -15.27
C LYS A 38 -1.74 -36.43 -15.74
N VAL A 39 -1.33 -36.03 -16.95
CA VAL A 39 -1.81 -34.81 -17.63
C VAL A 39 -2.17 -35.16 -19.07
N GLU A 40 -3.35 -35.74 -19.24
CA GLU A 40 -4.03 -35.80 -20.54
C GLU A 40 -5.57 -35.70 -20.40
N GLU A 41 -6.10 -35.56 -19.19
CA GLU A 41 -7.56 -35.56 -18.92
C GLU A 41 -8.17 -34.16 -18.73
N ILE A 42 -7.37 -33.08 -18.75
CA ILE A 42 -7.84 -31.70 -18.47
C ILE A 42 -8.24 -30.92 -19.74
N ARG A 43 -7.86 -31.40 -20.94
CA ARG A 43 -8.14 -30.69 -22.20
C ARG A 43 -9.60 -30.80 -22.71
N LYS A 44 -10.48 -31.55 -22.04
CA LYS A 44 -11.90 -31.67 -22.44
C LYS A 44 -12.90 -30.84 -21.62
N ASN A 45 -12.46 -30.09 -20.60
CA ASN A 45 -13.36 -29.31 -19.74
C ASN A 45 -13.25 -27.77 -19.90
N VAL A 46 -12.62 -27.27 -20.97
CA VAL A 46 -12.36 -25.82 -21.16
C VAL A 46 -13.40 -25.12 -22.06
N GLU A 47 -14.39 -25.83 -22.61
CA GLU A 47 -15.42 -25.19 -23.46
C GLU A 47 -16.68 -24.69 -22.74
N ASN A 48 -16.74 -24.71 -21.39
CA ASN A 48 -17.96 -24.36 -20.64
C ASN A 48 -17.78 -23.31 -19.52
N VAL A 49 -16.88 -22.33 -19.67
CA VAL A 49 -16.82 -21.20 -18.74
C VAL A 49 -16.89 -19.88 -19.51
N ASN A 50 -18.11 -19.51 -19.89
CA ASN A 50 -18.50 -18.19 -20.37
C ASN A 50 -19.69 -17.70 -19.52
N GLU A 51 -19.46 -17.49 -18.23
CA GLU A 51 -20.35 -16.73 -17.34
C GLU A 51 -19.45 -15.91 -16.39
N ASP A 52 -19.89 -14.69 -16.04
CA ASP A 52 -19.23 -13.65 -15.20
C ASP A 52 -18.63 -12.41 -15.93
N ILE A 53 -19.30 -11.88 -16.97
CA ILE A 53 -19.04 -10.52 -17.49
C ILE A 53 -20.17 -9.51 -17.16
N ASP A 54 -21.26 -9.92 -16.50
CA ASP A 54 -22.46 -9.07 -16.34
C ASP A 54 -22.54 -8.20 -15.05
N ASP A 55 -21.60 -8.29 -14.10
CA ASP A 55 -21.69 -7.57 -12.81
C ASP A 55 -21.21 -6.09 -12.85
N LEU A 56 -21.12 -5.45 -14.02
CA LEU A 56 -20.68 -4.05 -14.13
C LEU A 56 -21.82 -3.03 -14.30
N TYR A 57 -23.06 -3.46 -14.49
CA TYR A 57 -24.16 -2.55 -14.89
C TYR A 57 -25.07 -2.00 -13.77
N ASP A 58 -24.96 -2.44 -12.51
CA ASP A 58 -25.93 -2.06 -11.46
C ASP A 58 -25.40 -1.14 -10.34
N LEU A 59 -24.29 -0.42 -10.57
CA LEU A 59 -23.87 0.64 -9.65
C LEU A 59 -24.45 1.99 -10.07
N GLU A 60 -25.78 2.15 -10.02
CA GLU A 60 -26.37 3.49 -9.92
C GLU A 60 -26.14 4.02 -8.50
N PRO A 61 -25.31 5.07 -8.30
CA PRO A 61 -25.19 5.68 -6.99
C PRO A 61 -26.53 6.32 -6.62
N THR A 62 -27.23 5.72 -5.67
CA THR A 62 -28.38 6.36 -5.01
C THR A 62 -27.86 7.52 -4.17
N TYR A 63 -27.90 8.71 -4.77
CA TYR A 63 -27.68 9.95 -4.06
C TYR A 63 -28.81 10.12 -3.03
N ILE A 64 -28.54 9.74 -1.78
CA ILE A 64 -29.29 10.33 -0.67
C ILE A 64 -28.75 11.75 -0.55
N SER A 65 -29.39 12.66 -1.29
CA SER A 65 -29.27 14.09 -1.03
C SER A 65 -29.69 14.32 0.41
N SER A 66 -28.72 14.52 1.30
CA SER A 66 -29.02 14.91 2.67
C SER A 66 -29.76 16.24 2.63
N ASN A 67 -31.03 16.23 3.06
CA ASN A 67 -31.91 17.40 3.21
C ASN A 67 -31.30 18.55 4.05
N ILE A 68 -30.15 18.31 4.70
CA ILE A 68 -29.40 19.29 5.49
C ILE A 68 -28.79 20.39 4.61
N SER A 69 -28.37 20.07 3.37
CA SER A 69 -27.79 21.08 2.46
C SER A 69 -28.84 22.08 1.93
N ASN A 70 -30.12 21.68 1.90
CA ASN A 70 -31.23 22.53 1.48
C ASN A 70 -31.79 23.41 2.61
N MET A 71 -31.43 23.15 3.87
CA MET A 71 -31.84 24.01 5.00
C MET A 71 -30.87 25.17 5.25
N LEU A 72 -29.61 25.06 4.82
CA LEU A 72 -28.60 26.10 4.99
C LEU A 72 -28.55 27.13 3.85
N SER A 73 -29.34 26.96 2.79
CA SER A 73 -29.38 27.87 1.62
C SER A 73 -30.61 28.79 1.57
N LYS A 74 -31.50 28.76 2.56
CA LYS A 74 -32.66 29.66 2.62
C LYS A 74 -32.33 30.97 3.32
N SER A 75 -31.63 31.86 2.62
CA SER A 75 -31.80 33.30 2.85
C SER A 75 -33.03 33.75 2.05
N PRO A 76 -34.04 34.40 2.65
CA PRO A 76 -35.12 34.98 1.89
C PRO A 76 -34.66 36.27 1.22
N ASN A 77 -35.16 36.50 0.00
CA ASN A 77 -35.10 37.74 -0.78
C ASN A 77 -33.96 37.87 -1.80
N SER A 78 -34.19 37.33 -2.99
CA SER A 78 -34.20 38.16 -4.20
C SER A 78 -34.83 37.38 -5.35
N GLU A 79 -35.95 37.88 -5.86
CA GLU A 79 -36.52 37.50 -7.14
C GLU A 79 -35.52 37.88 -8.25
N HIS A 80 -35.02 36.93 -9.04
CA HIS A 80 -34.81 37.05 -10.49
C HIS A 80 -34.11 35.84 -11.12
N ASP A 81 -34.65 35.49 -12.30
CA ASP A 81 -34.08 34.80 -13.45
C ASP A 81 -33.74 33.29 -13.41
N ASP A 82 -34.68 32.56 -14.02
CA ASP A 82 -34.54 31.23 -14.61
C ASP A 82 -33.40 31.19 -15.65
N SER A 83 -32.21 30.77 -15.23
CA SER A 83 -31.25 30.13 -16.13
C SER A 83 -30.63 28.92 -15.46
N VAL A 84 -31.26 27.76 -15.68
CA VAL A 84 -30.71 26.46 -15.28
C VAL A 84 -29.47 26.20 -16.14
N LYS A 85 -28.32 26.67 -15.66
CA LYS A 85 -27.01 26.28 -16.17
C LYS A 85 -26.79 24.82 -15.80
N SER A 86 -26.92 23.96 -16.80
CA SER A 86 -26.39 22.60 -16.80
C SER A 86 -24.93 22.64 -16.34
N TYR A 87 -24.69 22.23 -15.10
CA TYR A 87 -23.34 22.00 -14.59
C TYR A 87 -22.84 20.69 -15.19
N ASN A 88 -22.23 20.79 -16.37
CA ASN A 88 -21.35 19.74 -16.87
C ASN A 88 -20.19 19.59 -15.87
N THR A 89 -20.31 18.64 -14.94
CA THR A 89 -19.28 18.19 -14.02
C THR A 89 -18.21 17.39 -14.77
N HIS A 90 -17.59 18.00 -15.78
CA HIS A 90 -16.30 17.54 -16.28
C HIS A 90 -15.24 17.87 -15.21
N LEU A 91 -15.15 17.04 -14.17
CA LEU A 91 -13.98 16.88 -13.31
C LEU A 91 -12.84 16.29 -14.15
N SER A 92 -12.42 17.02 -15.19
CA SER A 92 -11.14 16.79 -15.83
C SER A 92 -10.08 17.27 -14.84
N ILE A 93 -9.60 16.36 -14.00
CA ILE A 93 -8.37 16.57 -13.25
C ILE A 93 -7.31 16.81 -14.33
N LYS A 94 -6.97 18.08 -14.57
CA LYS A 94 -5.94 18.45 -15.54
C LYS A 94 -4.68 17.73 -15.07
N LYS A 95 -4.31 16.64 -15.76
CA LYS A 95 -3.07 15.91 -15.50
C LYS A 95 -1.94 16.93 -15.62
N GLN A 96 -1.40 17.36 -14.48
CA GLN A 96 -0.24 18.23 -14.49
C GLN A 96 0.88 17.43 -15.15
N LYS A 97 1.45 17.95 -16.24
CA LYS A 97 2.60 17.31 -16.88
C LYS A 97 3.78 17.43 -15.91
N ILE A 98 4.08 16.35 -15.19
CA ILE A 98 5.22 16.28 -14.28
C ILE A 98 6.49 16.10 -15.12
N ASN A 99 7.06 17.22 -15.54
CA ASN A 99 8.36 17.29 -16.22
C ASN A 99 9.49 17.48 -15.18
N ASN A 100 10.74 17.27 -15.57
CA ASN A 100 11.92 17.52 -14.71
C ASN A 100 11.97 16.63 -13.46
N ILE A 101 11.59 15.36 -13.61
CA ILE A 101 11.87 14.34 -12.61
C ILE A 101 13.28 13.83 -12.85
N LYS A 102 14.09 13.79 -11.79
CA LYS A 102 15.43 13.22 -11.79
C LYS A 102 15.47 12.06 -10.81
N TYR A 103 16.03 10.94 -11.25
CA TYR A 103 16.37 9.82 -10.39
C TYR A 103 17.88 9.61 -10.46
N PRO A 104 18.66 10.29 -9.60
CA PRO A 104 20.11 10.33 -9.71
C PRO A 104 20.76 8.95 -9.72
N PHE A 105 20.18 7.99 -9.01
CA PHE A 105 20.70 6.63 -8.95
C PHE A 105 20.73 5.92 -10.31
N SER A 106 19.88 6.31 -11.28
CA SER A 106 19.88 5.71 -12.63
C SER A 106 20.54 6.59 -13.69
N ASP A 107 21.21 7.68 -13.28
CA ASP A 107 21.96 8.51 -14.21
C ASP A 107 23.20 7.75 -14.71
N LYS A 108 23.51 7.89 -16.00
CA LYS A 108 24.66 7.25 -16.64
C LYS A 108 25.99 7.72 -16.05
N SER A 109 26.03 8.90 -15.44
CA SER A 109 27.22 9.42 -14.75
C SER A 109 27.40 8.86 -13.33
N SER A 110 26.51 7.97 -12.89
CA SER A 110 26.56 7.40 -11.55
C SER A 110 27.76 6.47 -11.37
N SER A 111 28.55 6.71 -10.31
CA SER A 111 29.74 5.90 -10.01
C SER A 111 29.46 4.44 -9.67
N HIS A 112 28.23 4.11 -9.25
CA HIS A 112 27.80 2.75 -8.91
C HIS A 112 27.20 1.98 -10.10
N LEU A 113 27.23 2.55 -11.31
CA LEU A 113 26.76 1.90 -12.52
C LEU A 113 27.90 1.70 -13.51
N ILE A 114 28.03 0.48 -14.02
CA ILE A 114 28.84 0.18 -15.20
C ILE A 114 27.94 -0.24 -16.35
N HIS A 115 28.27 0.20 -17.57
CA HIS A 115 27.50 -0.11 -18.77
C HIS A 115 28.10 -1.25 -19.58
N ASP A 116 29.41 -1.45 -19.45
CA ASP A 116 30.15 -2.51 -20.13
C ASP A 116 30.07 -3.79 -19.30
N LEU A 117 29.51 -4.85 -19.88
CA LEU A 117 29.40 -6.18 -19.26
C LEU A 117 30.49 -7.14 -19.74
N ASP A 118 31.34 -6.75 -20.70
CA ASP A 118 32.32 -7.66 -21.32
C ASP A 118 33.34 -8.17 -20.28
N ASN A 119 33.61 -7.38 -19.24
CA ASN A 119 34.56 -7.69 -18.17
C ASN A 119 34.00 -8.57 -17.03
N ILE A 120 32.75 -9.04 -17.11
CA ILE A 120 32.14 -9.86 -16.04
C ILE A 120 32.82 -11.24 -15.94
N HIS A 121 33.40 -11.73 -17.03
CA HIS A 121 33.89 -13.11 -17.15
C HIS A 121 35.37 -13.31 -16.76
N THR A 122 36.08 -12.26 -16.32
CA THR A 122 37.53 -12.33 -16.12
C THR A 122 37.97 -12.81 -14.74
N SER A 123 37.05 -13.15 -13.82
CA SER A 123 37.46 -13.76 -12.55
C SER A 123 37.85 -15.22 -12.77
N ASN A 124 39.17 -15.48 -12.74
CA ASN A 124 39.81 -16.79 -12.94
C ASN A 124 39.48 -17.85 -11.85
N ASP A 125 38.42 -17.66 -11.07
CA ASP A 125 38.01 -18.64 -10.06
C ASP A 125 37.33 -19.81 -10.76
N ALA A 126 38.10 -20.89 -10.88
CA ALA A 126 37.82 -22.15 -11.57
C ALA A 126 36.65 -22.99 -11.01
N ASN A 127 35.72 -22.37 -10.28
CA ASN A 127 34.49 -23.03 -9.85
C ASN A 127 33.43 -22.88 -10.95
N ASP A 128 33.05 -24.01 -11.57
CA ASP A 128 32.10 -24.19 -12.69
C ASP A 128 30.63 -23.77 -12.40
N ALA A 129 30.37 -22.87 -11.45
CA ALA A 129 29.00 -22.48 -11.13
C ALA A 129 28.46 -21.45 -12.15
N ASP A 130 27.26 -21.72 -12.67
CA ASP A 130 26.49 -20.77 -13.48
C ASP A 130 26.25 -19.45 -12.73
N ASN A 131 26.17 -18.35 -13.48
CA ASN A 131 25.96 -17.02 -12.91
C ASN A 131 24.47 -16.77 -12.66
N THR A 132 24.10 -16.30 -11.47
CA THR A 132 22.75 -15.80 -11.22
C THR A 132 22.68 -14.32 -11.59
N ILE A 133 21.80 -13.98 -12.53
CA ILE A 133 21.57 -12.61 -12.98
C ILE A 133 20.28 -12.09 -12.32
N GLU A 134 20.38 -11.00 -11.59
CA GLU A 134 19.26 -10.35 -10.92
C GLU A 134 18.83 -9.08 -11.68
N LEU A 135 17.52 -8.87 -11.78
CA LEU A 135 16.91 -7.77 -12.53
C LEU A 135 16.27 -6.79 -11.54
N CYS A 136 16.95 -5.68 -11.28
CA CYS A 136 16.41 -4.55 -10.54
C CYS A 136 15.61 -3.66 -11.51
N VAL A 137 14.32 -3.98 -11.69
CA VAL A 137 13.44 -3.21 -12.57
C VAL A 137 12.67 -2.18 -11.76
N TYR A 138 12.79 -0.91 -12.14
CA TYR A 138 12.08 0.18 -11.50
C TYR A 138 11.16 0.92 -12.47
N HIS A 139 10.12 1.55 -11.93
CA HIS A 139 9.22 2.46 -12.61
C HIS A 139 9.07 3.75 -11.80
N ILE A 140 9.05 4.90 -12.48
CA ILE A 140 8.67 6.17 -11.86
C ILE A 140 7.19 6.40 -12.15
N ASN A 141 6.36 6.18 -11.13
CA ASN A 141 4.93 6.45 -11.24
C ASN A 141 4.68 7.96 -11.18
N LYS A 142 4.06 8.50 -12.24
CA LYS A 142 3.77 9.93 -12.42
C LYS A 142 2.27 10.24 -12.37
N MET A 143 1.44 9.25 -12.04
CA MET A 143 -0.02 9.35 -12.04
C MET A 143 -0.58 9.90 -10.71
N SER A 144 0.21 9.83 -9.64
CA SER A 144 -0.14 10.37 -8.32
C SER A 144 0.15 11.87 -8.18
N TYR A 145 -0.26 12.44 -7.04
CA TYR A 145 0.02 13.82 -6.64
C TYR A 145 1.50 14.20 -6.72
N LYS A 146 2.39 13.32 -6.24
CA LYS A 146 3.83 13.43 -6.38
C LYS A 146 4.37 12.16 -7.05
N PRO A 147 5.45 12.26 -7.85
CA PRO A 147 6.04 11.09 -8.46
C PRO A 147 6.73 10.22 -7.41
N PHE A 148 6.71 8.90 -7.58
CA PHE A 148 7.36 7.97 -6.66
C PHE A 148 7.93 6.76 -7.39
N LEU A 149 8.81 6.03 -6.70
CA LEU A 149 9.48 4.85 -7.21
C LEU A 149 8.71 3.58 -6.84
N GLU A 150 8.52 2.73 -7.85
CA GLU A 150 8.06 1.36 -7.70
C GLU A 150 9.14 0.42 -8.24
N PHE A 151 9.33 -0.72 -7.58
CA PHE A 151 10.27 -1.75 -8.00
C PHE A 151 9.53 -3.07 -8.18
N MET A 152 9.84 -3.77 -9.27
CA MET A 152 9.28 -5.10 -9.50
C MET A 152 10.02 -6.12 -8.66
N LEU A 153 9.26 -6.89 -7.87
CA LEU A 153 9.74 -8.03 -7.10
C LEU A 153 9.05 -9.31 -7.58
N TYR A 154 9.77 -10.42 -7.46
CA TYR A 154 9.28 -11.76 -7.75
C TYR A 154 8.97 -12.50 -6.44
N LYS A 155 7.74 -13.01 -6.32
CA LYS A 155 7.26 -13.82 -5.20
C LYS A 155 7.60 -15.29 -5.41
N THR A 156 8.38 -15.87 -4.51
CA THR A 156 8.70 -17.30 -4.54
C THR A 156 7.51 -18.15 -4.08
N SER A 157 7.64 -19.47 -4.18
CA SER A 157 6.68 -20.42 -3.58
C SER A 157 6.68 -20.39 -2.05
N GLU A 158 7.75 -19.88 -1.44
CA GLU A 158 7.88 -19.68 0.00
C GLU A 158 7.39 -18.28 0.43
N ASP A 159 6.64 -17.59 -0.44
CA ASP A 159 6.01 -16.30 -0.14
C ASP A 159 7.01 -15.21 0.30
N ASN A 160 8.24 -15.28 -0.23
CA ASN A 160 9.28 -14.27 -0.06
C ASN A 160 9.52 -13.53 -1.38
N PHE A 161 9.81 -12.23 -1.30
CA PHE A 161 10.09 -11.38 -2.44
C PHE A 161 11.58 -11.21 -2.71
N TYR A 162 11.98 -11.39 -3.96
CA TYR A 162 13.34 -11.18 -4.46
C TYR A 162 13.32 -10.27 -5.68
N PHE A 163 14.49 -9.79 -6.12
CA PHE A 163 14.59 -9.33 -7.50
C PHE A 163 14.33 -10.51 -8.44
N PRO A 164 13.53 -10.33 -9.52
CA PRO A 164 13.45 -11.29 -10.60
C PRO A 164 14.84 -11.71 -11.05
N ASN A 165 15.07 -13.01 -11.25
CA ASN A 165 16.39 -13.51 -11.59
C ASN A 165 16.31 -14.72 -12.54
N TYR A 166 17.42 -14.98 -13.22
CA TYR A 166 17.61 -16.17 -14.04
C TYR A 166 19.05 -16.65 -13.98
N ILE A 167 19.26 -17.90 -14.37
CA ILE A 167 20.59 -18.52 -14.44
C ILE A 167 21.17 -18.31 -15.84
N GLN A 168 22.39 -17.80 -15.90
CA GLN A 168 23.18 -17.63 -17.11
C GLN A 168 24.38 -18.58 -17.10
N PRO A 169 24.45 -19.52 -18.07
CA PRO A 169 25.64 -20.31 -18.33
C PRO A 169 26.85 -19.43 -18.65
N ARG A 170 28.02 -19.73 -18.09
CA ARG A 170 29.25 -18.92 -18.26
C ARG A 170 29.77 -18.88 -19.71
N ASP A 171 29.45 -19.89 -20.51
CA ASP A 171 29.86 -20.02 -21.91
C ASP A 171 29.06 -19.13 -22.88
N LYS A 172 28.01 -18.46 -22.40
CA LYS A 172 27.14 -17.60 -23.19
C LYS A 172 27.29 -16.13 -22.82
N TYR A 173 27.67 -15.32 -23.80
CA TYR A 173 27.98 -13.88 -23.66
C TYR A 173 26.76 -12.95 -23.86
N ASP A 174 25.55 -13.49 -23.88
CA ASP A 174 24.32 -12.77 -24.26
C ASP A 174 23.47 -12.31 -23.06
N ILE A 175 24.11 -11.92 -21.94
CA ILE A 175 23.41 -11.52 -20.70
C ILE A 175 22.36 -10.43 -20.99
N LEU A 176 22.75 -9.35 -21.68
CA LEU A 176 21.85 -8.24 -21.96
C LEU A 176 20.71 -8.63 -22.90
N ASP A 177 21.01 -9.35 -23.97
CA ASP A 177 20.00 -9.76 -24.95
C ASP A 177 18.96 -10.67 -24.32
N LYS A 178 19.40 -11.63 -23.50
CA LYS A 178 18.50 -12.52 -22.76
C LYS A 178 17.70 -11.78 -21.69
N ALA A 179 18.32 -10.87 -20.93
CA ALA A 179 17.61 -10.06 -19.94
C ALA A 179 16.55 -9.17 -20.60
N SER A 180 16.92 -8.48 -21.69
CA SER A 180 16.00 -7.67 -22.47
C SER A 180 14.87 -8.50 -23.06
N PHE A 181 15.16 -9.66 -23.65
CA PHE A 181 14.13 -10.57 -24.17
C PHE A 181 13.14 -11.01 -23.08
N LEU A 182 13.64 -11.39 -21.90
CA LEU A 182 12.78 -11.75 -20.77
C LEU A 182 11.89 -10.58 -20.34
N LEU A 183 12.43 -9.36 -20.24
CA LEU A 183 11.66 -8.18 -19.86
C LEU A 183 10.64 -7.77 -20.92
N ASP A 184 11.00 -7.82 -22.20
CA ASP A 184 10.09 -7.55 -23.32
C ASP A 184 8.97 -8.62 -23.42
N SER A 185 9.22 -9.85 -22.92
CA SER A 185 8.16 -10.87 -22.81
C SER A 185 7.22 -10.65 -21.62
N LEU A 186 7.70 -9.98 -20.57
CA LEU A 186 6.93 -9.70 -19.35
C LEU A 186 6.10 -8.41 -19.47
N PHE A 187 6.53 -7.48 -20.32
CA PHE A 187 5.91 -6.17 -20.45
C PHE A 187 5.63 -5.83 -21.91
N ASP A 188 4.46 -5.25 -22.17
CA ASP A 188 4.11 -4.71 -23.49
C ASP A 188 4.91 -3.45 -23.86
N THR A 189 5.78 -2.98 -22.97
CA THR A 189 6.56 -1.75 -23.12
C THR A 189 8.05 -2.02 -22.91
N LYS A 190 8.86 -1.26 -23.65
CA LYS A 190 10.30 -1.43 -23.66
C LYS A 190 10.93 -1.05 -22.32
N CYS A 191 11.73 -1.95 -21.76
CA CYS A 191 12.61 -1.66 -20.64
C CYS A 191 13.93 -1.03 -21.13
N GLU A 192 14.39 0.02 -20.47
CA GLU A 192 15.68 0.66 -20.76
C GLU A 192 16.75 0.19 -19.78
N PHE A 193 17.82 -0.43 -20.28
CA PHE A 193 18.97 -0.78 -19.46
C PHE A 193 19.71 0.47 -18.97
N LYS A 194 19.95 0.54 -17.66
CA LYS A 194 20.63 1.67 -17.01
C LYS A 194 22.05 1.36 -16.58
N GLY A 195 22.44 0.11 -16.49
CA GLY A 195 23.75 -0.29 -16.04
C GLY A 195 23.67 -1.46 -15.05
N ARG A 196 24.82 -2.09 -14.79
CA ARG A 196 24.99 -3.04 -13.70
C ARG A 196 25.38 -2.28 -12.44
N ILE A 197 24.74 -2.62 -11.32
CA ILE A 197 25.09 -2.10 -10.01
C ILE A 197 26.41 -2.76 -9.56
N VAL A 198 27.40 -1.93 -9.20
CA VAL A 198 28.71 -2.33 -8.67
C VAL A 198 29.03 -1.58 -7.40
N GLU A 199 30.02 -2.02 -6.63
CA GLU A 199 30.50 -1.28 -5.45
C GLU A 199 31.00 0.12 -5.84
N SER A 200 30.71 1.09 -4.98
CA SER A 200 31.11 2.49 -5.14
C SER A 200 31.50 3.10 -3.80
N SER A 201 32.30 4.18 -3.85
CA SER A 201 32.68 4.95 -2.67
C SER A 201 31.51 5.61 -1.93
N ILE A 202 30.34 5.73 -2.58
CA ILE A 202 29.12 6.30 -1.98
C ILE A 202 28.27 5.23 -1.26
N MET A 203 28.64 3.96 -1.36
CA MET A 203 27.92 2.84 -0.78
C MET A 203 28.12 2.80 0.74
N ASN A 204 27.06 2.50 1.48
CA ASN A 204 27.16 2.14 2.89
C ASN A 204 27.84 0.77 3.05
N ASN A 205 28.55 0.55 4.15
CA ASN A 205 29.28 -0.70 4.42
C ASN A 205 28.35 -1.85 4.88
N VAL A 206 27.42 -2.26 4.02
CA VAL A 206 26.49 -3.37 4.25
C VAL A 206 27.06 -4.64 3.60
N LYS A 207 27.98 -5.30 4.32
CA LYS A 207 28.73 -6.46 3.79
C LYS A 207 27.83 -7.61 3.32
N SER A 208 26.66 -7.78 3.93
CA SER A 208 25.70 -8.81 3.55
C SER A 208 25.07 -8.58 2.17
N ALA A 209 25.18 -7.37 1.60
CA ALA A 209 24.70 -7.09 0.25
C ALA A 209 25.50 -7.82 -0.83
N GLN A 210 26.79 -8.12 -0.58
CA GLN A 210 27.69 -8.84 -1.50
C GLN A 210 27.63 -8.32 -2.94
N ILE A 211 27.66 -6.99 -3.12
CA ILE A 211 27.43 -6.36 -4.43
C ILE A 211 28.41 -6.86 -5.51
N ASN A 212 29.68 -7.08 -5.16
CA ASN A 212 30.69 -7.54 -6.11
C ASN A 212 30.49 -8.99 -6.56
N ASP A 213 29.88 -9.82 -5.71
CA ASP A 213 29.64 -11.25 -5.99
C ASP A 213 28.35 -11.47 -6.79
N ARG A 214 27.59 -10.40 -7.03
CA ARG A 214 26.28 -10.44 -7.69
C ARG A 214 26.31 -9.69 -9.02
N ILE A 215 25.47 -10.13 -9.95
CA ILE A 215 25.23 -9.44 -11.21
C ILE A 215 23.81 -8.88 -11.16
N ILE A 216 23.70 -7.63 -10.69
CA ILE A 216 22.42 -6.93 -10.56
C ILE A 216 22.30 -5.91 -11.68
N LEU A 217 21.39 -6.15 -12.63
CA LEU A 217 21.13 -5.28 -13.76
C LEU A 217 20.00 -4.32 -13.44
N LEU A 218 20.23 -3.01 -13.59
CA LEU A 218 19.24 -1.96 -13.38
C LEU A 218 18.50 -1.67 -14.69
N TYR A 219 17.18 -1.73 -14.65
CA TYR A 219 16.31 -1.42 -15.79
C TYR A 219 15.22 -0.42 -15.40
N GLU A 220 14.91 0.50 -16.31
CA GLU A 220 13.78 1.42 -16.20
C GLU A 220 12.62 0.96 -17.10
N LEU A 221 11.45 0.74 -16.51
CA LEU A 221 10.20 0.61 -17.25
C LEU A 221 9.61 2.01 -17.50
N LYS A 222 9.71 2.49 -18.74
CA LYS A 222 9.29 3.86 -19.11
C LYS A 222 7.80 4.10 -18.94
N GLU A 223 7.02 3.14 -19.40
CA GLU A 223 5.57 3.21 -19.42
C GLU A 223 5.04 1.95 -18.75
N LYS A 224 4.29 2.13 -17.67
CA LYS A 224 3.59 1.07 -16.98
C LYS A 224 2.11 1.33 -17.14
N ASP A 225 1.37 0.27 -17.43
CA ASP A 225 -0.08 0.29 -17.30
C ASP A 225 -0.44 0.47 -15.82
N ASN A 226 -0.83 1.70 -15.48
CA ASN A 226 -1.25 2.09 -14.14
C ASN A 226 -2.76 1.88 -13.94
N SER A 227 -3.41 1.09 -14.80
CA SER A 227 -4.78 0.64 -14.55
C SER A 227 -4.83 -0.12 -13.22
N MET A 228 -5.93 0.09 -12.50
CA MET A 228 -6.16 -0.58 -11.23
C MET A 228 -6.36 -2.08 -11.48
N LYS A 229 -5.46 -2.91 -10.94
CA LYS A 229 -5.50 -4.36 -11.10
C LYS A 229 -5.86 -5.04 -9.79
N ARG A 230 -6.73 -6.05 -9.90
CA ARG A 230 -6.89 -7.04 -8.82
C ARG A 230 -5.64 -7.89 -8.79
N MET A 231 -4.99 -7.91 -7.64
CA MET A 231 -3.86 -8.80 -7.41
C MET A 231 -4.36 -10.06 -6.69
N LYS A 232 -3.89 -11.21 -7.14
CA LYS A 232 -4.19 -12.53 -6.58
C LYS A 232 -2.99 -13.05 -5.81
N ASN A 233 -3.22 -14.06 -4.97
CA ASN A 233 -2.12 -14.70 -4.24
C ASN A 233 -1.17 -15.47 -5.18
N GLU A 234 -1.65 -15.95 -6.33
CA GLU A 234 -0.84 -16.72 -7.29
C GLU A 234 0.09 -15.84 -8.12
N ASP A 235 -0.19 -14.52 -8.18
CA ASP A 235 0.59 -13.58 -8.96
C ASP A 235 2.04 -13.58 -8.48
N LYS A 236 2.96 -13.74 -9.42
CA LYS A 236 4.40 -13.86 -9.13
C LYS A 236 5.12 -12.52 -9.15
N PHE A 237 4.65 -11.53 -9.91
CA PHE A 237 5.31 -10.24 -10.05
C PHE A 237 4.51 -9.15 -9.36
N TRP A 238 5.15 -8.45 -8.43
CA TRP A 238 4.50 -7.42 -7.62
C TRP A 238 5.31 -6.13 -7.68
N TRP A 239 4.60 -5.00 -7.74
CA TRP A 239 5.22 -3.68 -7.62
C TRP A 239 5.24 -3.25 -6.15
N ALA A 240 6.44 -3.17 -5.60
CA ALA A 240 6.70 -2.70 -4.25
C ALA A 240 7.17 -1.25 -4.27
N THR A 241 6.74 -0.46 -3.29
CA THR A 241 7.26 0.90 -3.11
C THR A 241 8.53 0.90 -2.27
N VAL A 242 9.25 2.01 -2.30
CA VAL A 242 10.38 2.27 -1.39
C VAL A 242 10.01 2.02 0.07
N SER A 243 8.83 2.48 0.52
CA SER A 243 8.41 2.30 1.91
C SER A 243 8.24 0.84 2.29
N GLU A 244 7.76 0.00 1.39
CA GLU A 244 7.66 -1.44 1.64
C GLU A 244 9.01 -2.13 1.67
N ILE A 245 9.93 -1.77 0.77
CA ILE A 245 11.26 -2.40 0.72
C ILE A 245 12.11 -1.97 1.90
N TYR A 246 12.21 -0.67 2.13
CA TYR A 246 13.17 -0.09 3.07
C TYR A 246 12.62 -0.01 4.50
N ASN A 247 11.38 0.49 4.68
CA ASN A 247 10.80 0.70 6.01
C ASN A 247 10.14 -0.57 6.54
N PHE A 248 9.17 -1.11 5.80
CA PHE A 248 8.37 -2.25 6.27
C PHE A 248 9.06 -3.60 6.07
N ARG A 249 9.96 -3.70 5.07
CA ARG A 249 10.63 -4.93 4.64
C ARG A 249 9.67 -6.05 4.23
N LYS A 250 8.44 -5.66 3.84
CA LYS A 250 7.34 -6.56 3.49
C LYS A 250 6.42 -5.88 2.48
N VAL A 251 5.77 -6.68 1.64
CA VAL A 251 4.59 -6.26 0.86
C VAL A 251 3.40 -7.04 1.39
N LEU A 252 2.42 -6.35 1.97
CA LEU A 252 1.35 -6.99 2.75
C LEU A 252 1.93 -7.90 3.85
N PHE A 253 1.67 -9.21 3.77
CA PHE A 253 2.10 -10.22 4.73
C PHE A 253 3.39 -10.94 4.32
N TYR A 254 3.93 -10.64 3.15
CA TYR A 254 5.03 -11.36 2.54
C TYR A 254 6.35 -10.63 2.79
N ASP A 255 7.36 -11.37 3.25
CA ASP A 255 8.67 -10.82 3.55
C ASP A 255 9.44 -10.49 2.27
N ILE A 256 10.21 -9.41 2.31
CA ILE A 256 11.18 -9.08 1.27
C ILE A 256 12.53 -9.64 1.72
N SER A 257 13.21 -10.36 0.83
CA SER A 257 14.51 -10.95 1.11
C SER A 257 15.52 -9.89 1.55
N ASN A 258 16.34 -10.25 2.55
CA ASN A 258 17.47 -9.42 2.96
C ASN A 258 18.41 -9.11 1.80
N SER A 259 18.53 -9.99 0.79
CA SER A 259 19.36 -9.72 -0.39
C SER A 259 18.88 -8.52 -1.22
N VAL A 260 17.58 -8.21 -1.18
CA VAL A 260 17.01 -7.00 -1.79
C VAL A 260 17.17 -5.81 -0.85
N ILE A 261 16.79 -5.97 0.43
CA ILE A 261 16.86 -4.91 1.44
C ILE A 261 18.28 -4.36 1.58
N ASP A 262 19.28 -5.25 1.61
CA ASP A 262 20.68 -4.90 1.77
C ASP A 262 21.22 -4.08 0.59
N VAL A 263 20.68 -4.26 -0.62
CA VAL A 263 21.02 -3.42 -1.78
C VAL A 263 20.52 -1.98 -1.57
N PHE A 264 19.30 -1.82 -1.06
CA PHE A 264 18.74 -0.49 -0.73
C PHE A 264 19.45 0.16 0.47
N LEU A 265 19.83 -0.62 1.48
CA LEU A 265 20.63 -0.13 2.62
C LEU A 265 22.05 0.27 2.18
N SER A 266 22.63 -0.45 1.21
CA SER A 266 23.92 -0.13 0.60
C SER A 266 23.86 1.18 -0.16
N TYR A 267 22.74 1.48 -0.83
CA TYR A 267 22.58 2.66 -1.66
C TYR A 267 21.36 3.50 -1.29
N PRO A 268 21.44 4.38 -0.27
CA PRO A 268 20.34 5.28 0.09
C PRO A 268 19.87 6.21 -1.05
N GLN A 269 20.69 6.42 -2.07
CA GLN A 269 20.26 7.17 -3.26
C GLN A 269 19.19 6.44 -4.08
N MET A 270 19.06 5.11 -3.95
CA MET A 270 18.00 4.33 -4.59
C MET A 270 16.59 4.73 -4.16
N ILE A 271 16.46 5.33 -2.97
CA ILE A 271 15.15 5.74 -2.44
C ILE A 271 14.83 7.21 -2.73
N GLN A 272 15.73 7.94 -3.39
CA GLN A 272 15.62 9.38 -3.59
C GLN A 272 15.21 9.73 -5.01
N ILE A 273 14.11 10.46 -5.16
CA ILE A 273 13.67 11.03 -6.42
C ILE A 273 13.52 12.54 -6.26
N TYR A 274 13.92 13.30 -7.27
CA TYR A 274 13.87 14.76 -7.26
C TYR A 274 12.88 15.27 -8.30
N TYR A 275 12.10 16.28 -7.93
CA TYR A 275 11.21 17.00 -8.83
C TYR A 275 11.50 18.48 -8.72
N LYS A 276 11.89 19.10 -9.83
CA LYS A 276 12.34 20.52 -9.86
C LYS A 276 13.43 20.79 -8.82
N ASP A 277 14.42 19.89 -8.74
CA ASP A 277 15.57 19.94 -7.82
C ASP A 277 15.25 19.81 -6.33
N SER A 278 13.98 19.66 -5.96
CA SER A 278 13.56 19.34 -4.60
C SER A 278 13.43 17.83 -4.44
N LEU A 279 13.97 17.30 -3.33
CA LEU A 279 13.74 15.92 -2.93
C LEU A 279 12.24 15.70 -2.72
N VAL A 280 11.69 14.70 -3.41
CA VAL A 280 10.29 14.31 -3.25
C VAL A 280 10.16 13.46 -2.00
N GLU A 281 9.17 13.80 -1.18
CA GLU A 281 8.76 13.00 -0.03
C GLU A 281 8.47 11.54 -0.42
N THR A 282 8.99 10.59 0.33
CA THR A 282 8.69 9.16 0.14
C THR A 282 7.23 8.89 0.52
N PRO A 283 6.42 8.24 -0.33
CA PRO A 283 5.02 7.96 -0.01
C PRO A 283 4.89 6.97 1.15
N MET A 284 3.86 7.15 1.97
CA MET A 284 3.46 6.18 3.00
C MET A 284 2.47 5.18 2.42
N ILE A 285 2.63 3.90 2.78
CA ILE A 285 1.67 2.84 2.41
C ILE A 285 0.65 2.70 3.52
N VAL A 286 -0.62 2.79 3.13
CA VAL A 286 -1.77 2.72 4.03
C VAL A 286 -2.86 1.87 3.38
N PHE A 287 -3.80 1.41 4.19
CA PHE A 287 -4.78 0.44 3.75
C PHE A 287 -6.21 0.87 4.07
N ASN A 288 -7.14 0.34 3.28
CA ASN A 288 -8.57 0.37 3.55
C ASN A 288 -9.14 -1.04 3.35
N GLY A 289 -9.70 -1.61 4.40
CA GLY A 289 -10.46 -2.85 4.31
C GLY A 289 -11.97 -2.60 4.35
N ASN A 290 -12.70 -3.40 3.59
CA ASN A 290 -14.16 -3.41 3.60
C ASN A 290 -14.69 -4.73 3.00
N ASN A 291 -15.99 -4.85 2.79
CA ASN A 291 -16.50 -5.90 1.90
C ASN A 291 -15.95 -5.73 0.47
N SER A 292 -15.95 -6.82 -0.30
CA SER A 292 -15.35 -6.87 -1.65
C SER A 292 -15.89 -5.81 -2.61
N ASN A 293 -17.18 -5.47 -2.53
CA ASN A 293 -17.82 -4.52 -3.45
C ASN A 293 -17.36 -3.09 -3.17
N ILE A 294 -17.32 -2.72 -1.89
CA ILE A 294 -16.81 -1.40 -1.47
C ILE A 294 -15.31 -1.30 -1.73
N ALA A 295 -14.54 -2.37 -1.50
CA ALA A 295 -13.11 -2.38 -1.82
C ALA A 295 -12.87 -2.19 -3.33
N LYS A 296 -13.61 -2.90 -4.20
CA LYS A 296 -13.54 -2.72 -5.67
C LYS A 296 -13.90 -1.28 -6.06
N TYR A 297 -14.96 -0.72 -5.47
CA TYR A 297 -15.34 0.68 -5.69
C TYR A 297 -14.21 1.64 -5.29
N ASN A 298 -13.68 1.47 -4.08
CA ASN A 298 -12.60 2.31 -3.54
C ASN A 298 -11.29 2.16 -4.32
N ALA A 299 -11.03 1.00 -4.95
CA ALA A 299 -9.87 0.81 -5.80
C ALA A 299 -9.95 1.68 -7.07
N ILE A 300 -11.16 1.90 -7.61
CA ILE A 300 -11.38 2.68 -8.83
C ILE A 300 -11.54 4.18 -8.51
N PHE A 301 -12.34 4.50 -7.49
CA PHE A 301 -12.74 5.87 -7.17
C PHE A 301 -12.06 6.46 -5.93
N SER A 302 -11.10 5.75 -5.35
CA SER A 302 -10.48 6.09 -4.05
C SER A 302 -11.50 6.19 -2.92
N LEU A 303 -11.08 6.62 -1.72
CA LEU A 303 -11.99 6.70 -0.58
C LEU A 303 -12.95 7.88 -0.66
N LYS A 304 -14.16 7.68 -0.13
CA LYS A 304 -15.10 8.77 0.18
C LYS A 304 -14.75 9.41 1.52
N LYS A 305 -15.14 10.68 1.70
CA LYS A 305 -15.06 11.36 2.99
C LYS A 305 -15.92 10.63 4.03
N SER A 306 -15.43 10.57 5.25
CA SER A 306 -16.19 10.09 6.39
C SER A 306 -17.25 11.11 6.83
N ASN A 307 -18.03 10.76 7.87
CA ASN A 307 -19.01 11.67 8.46
C ASN A 307 -18.36 12.74 9.36
N ASN A 308 -19.13 13.77 9.71
CA ASN A 308 -18.67 14.87 10.58
C ASN A 308 -18.34 14.42 12.01
N GLU A 309 -18.90 13.29 12.46
CA GLU A 309 -18.67 12.71 13.79
C GLU A 309 -17.34 11.96 13.89
N SER A 310 -16.64 11.79 12.76
CA SER A 310 -15.35 11.12 12.72
C SER A 310 -14.30 11.87 13.52
N ARG A 311 -13.36 11.13 14.09
CA ARG A 311 -12.36 11.58 15.07
C ARG A 311 -11.65 12.89 14.75
N TYR A 312 -11.33 13.10 13.47
CA TYR A 312 -10.58 14.24 12.96
C TYR A 312 -11.39 15.09 11.97
N GLY A 313 -12.71 14.87 11.89
CA GLY A 313 -13.60 15.48 10.91
C GLY A 313 -13.92 14.63 9.67
N PRO A 314 -14.71 15.17 8.72
CA PRO A 314 -15.23 14.46 7.54
C PRO A 314 -14.20 14.38 6.40
N PHE A 315 -13.20 13.52 6.58
CA PHE A 315 -12.02 13.42 5.71
C PHE A 315 -11.77 11.98 5.25
N TYR A 316 -10.61 11.69 4.66
CA TYR A 316 -10.29 10.36 4.13
C TYR A 316 -9.43 9.58 5.12
N TYR A 317 -9.98 8.48 5.64
CA TYR A 317 -9.36 7.70 6.72
C TYR A 317 -8.76 6.41 6.19
N PHE A 318 -7.52 6.17 6.60
CA PHE A 318 -6.81 4.93 6.38
C PHE A 318 -6.30 4.40 7.70
N THR A 319 -5.82 3.17 7.66
CA THR A 319 -5.18 2.53 8.80
C THR A 319 -4.05 1.62 8.31
N ASP A 320 -3.40 0.94 9.24
CA ASP A 320 -2.41 -0.09 8.92
C ASP A 320 -3.06 -1.34 8.29
N LEU A 321 -2.22 -2.29 7.89
CA LEU A 321 -2.66 -3.53 7.28
C LEU A 321 -3.57 -4.33 8.22
N TYR A 322 -3.21 -4.43 9.49
CA TYR A 322 -3.88 -5.27 10.47
C TYR A 322 -5.29 -4.77 10.77
N ASN A 323 -5.43 -3.50 11.15
CA ASN A 323 -6.72 -2.87 11.37
C ASN A 323 -7.56 -2.85 10.09
N SER A 324 -6.95 -2.69 8.91
CA SER A 324 -7.69 -2.81 7.65
C SER A 324 -8.24 -4.21 7.43
N MET A 325 -7.48 -5.25 7.75
CA MET A 325 -7.93 -6.63 7.60
C MET A 325 -9.10 -6.97 8.53
N LYS A 326 -9.17 -6.37 9.72
CA LYS A 326 -10.37 -6.41 10.57
C LYS A 326 -11.60 -5.95 9.78
N TYR A 327 -11.55 -4.76 9.18
CA TYR A 327 -12.68 -4.25 8.39
C TYR A 327 -12.90 -4.98 7.06
N ALA A 328 -11.88 -5.63 6.52
CA ALA A 328 -12.03 -6.46 5.33
C ALA A 328 -12.82 -7.72 5.64
N CYS A 329 -12.72 -8.25 6.87
CA CYS A 329 -13.30 -9.54 7.23
C CYS A 329 -14.60 -9.41 8.02
N TYR A 330 -14.76 -8.33 8.78
CA TYR A 330 -15.88 -8.11 9.69
C TYR A 330 -16.52 -6.75 9.46
N ASN A 331 -17.85 -6.71 9.58
CA ASN A 331 -18.57 -5.45 9.64
C ASN A 331 -18.46 -4.80 11.03
N PHE A 332 -19.02 -3.60 11.17
CA PHE A 332 -19.02 -2.84 12.44
C PHE A 332 -19.76 -3.53 13.60
N LYS A 333 -20.62 -4.52 13.32
CA LYS A 333 -21.29 -5.37 14.31
C LYS A 333 -20.57 -6.72 14.48
N THR A 334 -19.28 -6.77 14.13
CA THR A 334 -18.42 -7.96 14.16
C THR A 334 -18.97 -9.17 13.39
N LYS A 335 -19.93 -8.97 12.49
CA LYS A 335 -20.42 -10.04 11.61
C LYS A 335 -19.46 -10.16 10.42
N LYS A 336 -19.00 -11.39 10.22
CA LYS A 336 -18.14 -11.79 9.11
C LYS A 336 -18.78 -11.48 7.76
N TYR A 337 -17.99 -10.97 6.82
CA TYR A 337 -18.39 -10.79 5.43
C TYR A 337 -18.25 -12.11 4.64
N ASP A 338 -19.16 -12.33 3.70
CA ASP A 338 -19.06 -13.46 2.76
C ASP A 338 -17.83 -13.31 1.86
N LYS A 339 -17.49 -12.07 1.48
CA LYS A 339 -16.31 -11.73 0.68
C LYS A 339 -15.70 -10.42 1.19
N GLY A 340 -14.48 -10.52 1.70
CA GLY A 340 -13.70 -9.37 2.12
C GLY A 340 -12.90 -8.75 0.99
N GLY A 341 -12.55 -7.48 1.13
CA GLY A 341 -11.70 -6.76 0.20
C GLY A 341 -10.75 -5.80 0.90
N LEU A 342 -9.55 -5.68 0.36
CA LEU A 342 -8.50 -4.79 0.84
C LEU A 342 -8.00 -3.94 -0.31
N VAL A 343 -7.85 -2.64 -0.09
CA VAL A 343 -7.22 -1.73 -1.05
C VAL A 343 -5.95 -1.17 -0.43
N ARG A 344 -4.85 -1.26 -1.18
CA ARG A 344 -3.55 -0.70 -0.84
C ARG A 344 -3.44 0.67 -1.48
N PHE A 345 -3.17 1.68 -0.66
CA PHE A 345 -3.00 3.06 -1.09
C PHE A 345 -1.58 3.52 -0.80
N ILE A 346 -1.11 4.47 -1.60
CA ILE A 346 -0.09 5.41 -1.16
C ILE A 346 -0.72 6.73 -0.77
N ILE A 347 -0.11 7.39 0.20
CA ILE A 347 -0.37 8.78 0.52
C ILE A 347 0.93 9.58 0.64
N PHE A 348 0.86 10.89 0.39
CA PHE A 348 1.94 11.84 0.69
C PHE A 348 1.53 12.68 1.89
N PRO A 349 1.97 12.33 3.10
CA PRO A 349 1.38 12.87 4.31
C PRO A 349 1.72 14.35 4.58
N GLY A 350 2.80 14.87 3.99
CA GLY A 350 3.21 16.26 4.16
C GLY A 350 3.48 16.59 5.64
N LYS A 351 2.91 17.69 6.13
CA LYS A 351 3.05 18.06 7.54
C LYS A 351 2.01 17.31 8.38
N ILE A 352 2.46 16.47 9.31
CA ILE A 352 1.60 15.57 10.10
C ILE A 352 1.31 16.15 11.49
N LYS A 353 0.03 16.22 11.87
CA LYS A 353 -0.41 16.41 13.25
C LYS A 353 -0.46 15.05 13.95
N MET A 354 0.42 14.84 14.91
CA MET A 354 0.37 13.66 15.77
C MET A 354 -0.49 13.93 17.01
N PHE A 355 -1.45 13.04 17.24
CA PHE A 355 -2.28 13.03 18.44
C PHE A 355 -1.66 12.08 19.47
N LEU A 356 -1.28 12.63 20.63
CA LEU A 356 -0.54 11.92 21.68
C LEU A 356 -1.38 11.84 22.95
N HIS A 357 -1.10 10.86 23.80
CA HIS A 357 -1.83 10.65 25.06
C HIS A 357 -1.78 11.85 26.00
N GLN A 358 -0.69 12.63 25.98
CA GLN A 358 -0.50 13.83 26.79
C GLN A 358 -1.18 15.10 26.24
N ASN A 359 -1.85 15.01 25.09
CA ASN A 359 -2.54 16.16 24.52
C ASN A 359 -3.74 16.56 25.39
N LYS A 360 -4.12 17.84 25.31
CA LYS A 360 -5.35 18.31 25.94
C LYS A 360 -6.56 17.64 25.27
N PRO A 361 -7.58 17.22 26.04
CA PRO A 361 -8.85 16.75 25.50
C PRO A 361 -9.47 17.75 24.53
N ASP A 362 -10.11 17.26 23.48
CA ASP A 362 -10.91 18.10 22.59
C ASP A 362 -12.13 18.65 23.34
N LYS A 363 -12.25 19.98 23.37
CA LYS A 363 -13.34 20.72 24.03
C LYS A 363 -14.30 21.35 23.02
N SER A 364 -14.20 21.00 21.74
CA SER A 364 -15.12 21.46 20.70
C SER A 364 -16.57 21.12 21.01
N GLU A 365 -17.50 21.90 20.47
CA GLU A 365 -18.94 21.62 20.61
C GLU A 365 -19.31 20.29 19.96
N MET A 366 -18.67 19.94 18.83
CA MET A 366 -18.85 18.65 18.18
C MET A 366 -18.35 17.50 19.06
N ALA A 367 -17.18 17.65 19.71
CA ALA A 367 -16.70 16.64 20.65
C ALA A 367 -17.66 16.48 21.83
N LYS A 368 -18.12 17.57 22.44
CA LYS A 368 -19.13 17.53 23.52
C LYS A 368 -20.40 16.80 23.08
N TYR A 369 -20.90 17.07 21.87
CA TYR A 369 -22.04 16.36 21.29
C TYR A 369 -21.78 14.85 21.20
N ILE A 370 -20.65 14.45 20.63
CA ILE A 370 -20.27 13.03 20.49
C ILE A 370 -20.13 12.36 21.86
N TYR A 371 -19.55 13.05 22.85
CA TYR A 371 -19.39 12.52 24.21
C TYR A 371 -20.72 12.33 24.93
N ASN A 372 -21.72 13.15 24.63
CA ASN A 372 -23.06 12.99 25.18
C ASN A 372 -23.80 11.83 24.52
N GLN A 373 -23.62 11.62 23.21
CA GLN A 373 -24.20 10.48 22.49
C GLN A 373 -23.48 9.15 22.84
N ASN A 374 -22.17 9.22 23.07
CA ASN A 374 -21.33 8.06 23.34
C ASN A 374 -20.28 8.37 24.43
N PRO A 375 -20.64 8.23 25.71
CA PRO A 375 -19.77 8.56 26.84
C PRO A 375 -18.39 7.87 26.82
N ILE A 376 -18.28 6.68 26.21
CA ILE A 376 -17.00 5.97 26.09
C ILE A 376 -15.97 6.77 25.26
N GLU A 377 -16.42 7.68 24.39
CA GLU A 377 -15.52 8.47 23.57
C GLU A 377 -14.76 9.52 24.38
N LYS A 378 -15.23 9.87 25.58
CA LYS A 378 -14.53 10.77 26.51
C LYS A 378 -13.14 10.25 26.87
N TYR A 379 -12.96 8.92 26.98
CA TYR A 379 -11.67 8.30 27.27
C TYR A 379 -10.65 8.46 26.13
N THR A 380 -11.12 8.82 24.93
CA THR A 380 -10.26 9.06 23.76
C THR A 380 -10.15 10.55 23.41
N ALA A 381 -10.65 11.45 24.25
CA ALA A 381 -10.83 12.87 23.91
C ALA A 381 -9.53 13.58 23.48
N GLN A 382 -8.39 13.21 24.06
CA GLN A 382 -7.06 13.72 23.71
C GLN A 382 -6.59 13.33 22.30
N PHE A 383 -7.21 12.30 21.72
CA PHE A 383 -6.93 11.81 20.38
C PHE A 383 -7.92 12.35 19.34
N ARG A 384 -8.71 13.38 19.66
CA ARG A 384 -9.76 13.92 18.77
C ARG A 384 -9.47 15.38 18.41
N ASP A 385 -10.00 15.77 17.26
CA ASP A 385 -10.14 17.16 16.83
C ASP A 385 -11.33 17.21 15.86
N ASN A 386 -12.52 17.15 16.44
CA ASN A 386 -13.77 17.04 15.72
C ASN A 386 -14.14 18.32 14.95
N ASP A 387 -13.60 19.47 15.37
CA ASP A 387 -13.72 20.75 14.65
C ASP A 387 -12.67 20.93 13.54
N CYS A 388 -11.82 19.92 13.30
CA CYS A 388 -10.85 19.90 12.21
C CYS A 388 -9.76 21.00 12.29
N LYS A 389 -9.48 21.56 13.47
CA LYS A 389 -8.53 22.69 13.62
C LYS A 389 -7.12 22.35 13.17
N TRP A 390 -6.75 21.07 13.23
CA TRP A 390 -5.48 20.57 12.70
C TRP A 390 -5.25 20.94 11.22
N THR A 391 -6.29 21.06 10.41
CA THR A 391 -6.16 21.38 8.97
C THR A 391 -5.60 22.79 8.70
N GLU A 392 -5.63 23.70 9.68
CA GLU A 392 -5.07 25.04 9.54
C GLU A 392 -3.54 25.04 9.41
N SER A 393 -2.88 23.97 9.87
CA SER A 393 -1.42 23.92 10.02
C SER A 393 -0.79 22.62 9.53
N TYR A 394 -1.58 21.63 9.14
CA TYR A 394 -1.15 20.26 8.84
C TYR A 394 -1.96 19.69 7.68
N ASN A 395 -1.36 18.78 6.91
CA ASN A 395 -1.98 18.09 5.77
C ASN A 395 -2.54 16.72 6.15
N THR A 396 -2.06 16.17 7.26
CA THR A 396 -2.44 14.84 7.73
C THR A 396 -2.60 14.85 9.24
N ALA A 397 -3.62 14.15 9.74
CA ALA A 397 -3.81 13.80 11.14
C ALA A 397 -3.45 12.33 11.37
N TYR A 398 -2.72 12.03 12.44
CA TYR A 398 -2.24 10.69 12.76
C TYR A 398 -2.36 10.38 14.25
N ASN A 399 -2.83 9.16 14.56
CA ASN A 399 -2.61 8.52 15.86
C ASN A 399 -2.02 7.13 15.66
N GLY A 400 -1.07 6.76 16.52
CA GLY A 400 -0.64 5.38 16.66
C GLY A 400 -1.69 4.51 17.34
N SER A 401 -1.32 3.26 17.63
CA SER A 401 -2.16 2.37 18.44
C SER A 401 -1.98 2.65 19.93
N TYR A 402 -3.06 2.65 20.70
CA TYR A 402 -3.05 2.88 22.15
C TYR A 402 -3.97 1.92 22.89
N ASP A 403 -3.51 1.45 24.05
CA ASP A 403 -4.34 0.76 25.05
C ASP A 403 -4.77 1.78 26.11
N ILE A 404 -6.06 2.09 26.17
CA ILE A 404 -6.62 3.12 27.06
C ILE A 404 -7.37 2.41 28.18
N LYS A 405 -6.92 2.59 29.42
CA LYS A 405 -7.62 2.06 30.60
C LYS A 405 -8.89 2.88 30.86
N ILE A 406 -10.02 2.20 30.95
CA ILE A 406 -11.30 2.74 31.36
C ILE A 406 -11.42 2.45 32.86
N ASN A 407 -11.21 3.45 33.72
CA ASN A 407 -11.48 3.24 35.15
C ASN A 407 -13.00 3.20 35.36
N SER A 408 -13.60 2.01 35.21
CA SER A 408 -15.04 1.77 35.39
C SER A 408 -15.47 1.92 36.86
N LYS A 409 -14.51 1.85 37.77
CA LYS A 409 -14.67 2.03 39.21
C LYS A 409 -14.05 3.36 39.62
N GLU A 410 -14.79 4.44 39.40
CA GLU A 410 -14.77 5.48 40.43
C GLU A 410 -15.32 4.79 41.68
N ASP A 411 -14.41 4.34 42.53
CA ASP A 411 -14.74 3.86 43.86
C ASP A 411 -15.67 4.91 44.47
N ASN A 412 -16.92 4.55 44.73
CA ASN A 412 -17.78 5.24 45.70
C ASN A 412 -17.18 5.12 47.11
N SER A 413 -15.85 5.17 47.27
CA SER A 413 -15.22 5.37 48.54
C SER A 413 -15.58 6.79 48.95
N GLU A 414 -16.47 6.85 49.94
CA GLU A 414 -16.80 8.04 50.70
C GLU A 414 -15.50 8.70 51.17
N HIS A 415 -14.96 9.62 50.36
CA HIS A 415 -13.86 10.45 50.80
C HIS A 415 -14.44 11.45 51.78
N SER A 416 -14.26 11.13 53.06
CA SER A 416 -14.44 12.01 54.19
C SER A 416 -13.84 13.38 53.89
N GLU A 417 -14.64 14.41 54.06
CA GLU A 417 -14.28 15.81 54.04
C GLU A 417 -13.01 16.05 54.89
N HIS A 418 -11.87 16.22 54.23
CA HIS A 418 -10.76 16.95 54.81
C HIS A 418 -10.46 18.14 53.90
N GLU A 419 -10.99 19.28 54.34
CA GLU A 419 -10.68 20.61 53.87
C GLU A 419 -9.17 20.84 53.91
N ASP A 420 -8.53 21.05 52.77
CA ASP A 420 -7.30 21.81 52.70
C ASP A 420 -7.37 22.78 51.53
N ASN A 421 -7.51 24.05 51.91
CA ASN A 421 -7.54 25.21 51.04
C ASN A 421 -6.16 25.44 50.40
N HIS A 422 -6.02 25.14 49.10
CA HIS A 422 -5.05 25.84 48.27
C HIS A 422 -5.64 26.17 46.90
N HIS A 423 -5.86 27.48 46.71
CA HIS A 423 -6.14 28.15 45.46
C HIS A 423 -5.06 27.84 44.41
N ASP A 424 -5.45 27.13 43.35
CA ASP A 424 -4.92 27.34 42.01
C ASP A 424 -6.08 27.20 41.00
N GLU A 425 -6.20 28.20 40.15
CA GLU A 425 -7.37 28.56 39.35
C GLU A 425 -7.60 27.63 38.14
N ASP A 426 -8.88 27.32 37.92
CA ASP A 426 -9.52 27.00 36.63
C ASP A 426 -9.20 25.66 35.93
N TYR A 427 -9.14 24.57 36.69
CA TYR A 427 -9.54 23.26 36.16
C TYR A 427 -10.93 22.91 36.69
N GLU A 428 -11.97 23.32 35.96
CA GLU A 428 -13.35 22.90 36.25
C GLU A 428 -13.42 21.36 36.26
N SER A 429 -13.40 20.81 37.46
CA SER A 429 -13.73 19.42 37.76
C SER A 429 -15.19 19.21 37.36
N TYR A 430 -15.41 18.66 36.17
CA TYR A 430 -16.74 18.26 35.72
C TYR A 430 -17.23 17.13 36.62
N ASN A 431 -18.08 17.47 37.59
CA ASN A 431 -18.86 16.51 38.37
C ASN A 431 -19.65 15.60 37.42
N SER A 432 -19.32 14.32 37.42
CA SER A 432 -20.03 13.26 36.73
C SER A 432 -21.35 13.00 37.45
N ALA A 433 -22.46 13.38 36.83
CA ALA A 433 -23.77 12.89 37.26
C ALA A 433 -23.81 11.36 37.07
N SER A 434 -23.84 10.64 38.18
CA SER A 434 -24.01 9.19 38.27
C SER A 434 -25.39 8.80 37.71
N SER A 435 -25.43 8.48 36.42
CA SER A 435 -26.49 7.67 35.84
C SER A 435 -25.88 6.33 35.50
N SER A 436 -26.41 5.25 36.08
CA SER A 436 -26.11 3.87 35.72
C SER A 436 -26.51 3.63 34.26
N LEU A 437 -25.59 3.93 33.35
CA LEU A 437 -25.74 3.72 31.92
C LEU A 437 -25.42 2.25 31.64
N GLU A 438 -26.45 1.47 31.34
CA GLU A 438 -26.27 0.20 30.64
C GLU A 438 -25.64 0.51 29.28
N ILE A 439 -24.34 0.24 29.15
CA ILE A 439 -23.59 0.45 27.91
C ILE A 439 -24.10 -0.60 26.92
N ASN A 440 -25.02 -0.19 26.05
CA ASN A 440 -25.42 -0.98 24.90
C ASN A 440 -24.22 -1.08 23.94
N SER A 441 -23.44 -2.15 24.05
CA SER A 441 -22.15 -2.38 23.34
C SER A 441 -22.27 -2.53 21.82
N SER A 442 -23.47 -2.41 21.24
CA SER A 442 -23.75 -2.73 19.83
C SER A 442 -23.26 -1.72 18.79
N TYR A 443 -22.71 -0.56 19.19
CA TYR A 443 -22.38 0.57 18.30
C TYR A 443 -20.89 0.89 18.17
N ILE A 444 -20.06 -0.13 18.23
CA ILE A 444 -18.64 0.02 18.47
C ILE A 444 -17.85 -0.63 17.32
N GLY A 445 -17.89 0.02 16.15
CA GLY A 445 -17.26 -0.46 14.91
C GLY A 445 -15.74 -0.54 14.92
N ASP A 446 -15.10 -0.38 16.08
CA ASP A 446 -13.65 -0.38 16.22
C ASP A 446 -13.08 -0.87 17.53
N LYS A 447 -13.90 -0.93 18.57
CA LYS A 447 -13.38 -0.90 19.93
C LYS A 447 -13.57 -2.30 20.49
N HIS A 448 -12.46 -2.96 20.75
CA HIS A 448 -12.49 -4.17 21.55
C HIS A 448 -12.37 -3.68 22.99
N ILE A 449 -13.44 -3.82 23.77
CA ILE A 449 -13.33 -3.72 25.23
C ILE A 449 -12.92 -5.11 25.66
N ASP A 450 -11.72 -5.23 26.20
CA ASP A 450 -11.34 -6.44 26.92
C ASP A 450 -12.08 -6.43 28.25
N GLU A 451 -13.18 -7.20 28.34
CA GLU A 451 -14.06 -7.27 29.52
C GLU A 451 -13.29 -7.67 30.78
N ASP A 452 -12.18 -8.41 30.62
CA ASP A 452 -11.35 -8.85 31.74
C ASP A 452 -10.41 -7.73 32.25
N ASN A 453 -10.11 -6.72 31.42
CA ASN A 453 -9.04 -5.75 31.68
C ASN A 453 -9.48 -4.28 31.63
N ASP A 454 -10.78 -3.99 31.45
CA ASP A 454 -11.31 -2.62 31.36
C ASP A 454 -10.48 -1.74 30.39
N THR A 455 -9.97 -2.34 29.31
CA THR A 455 -9.04 -1.68 28.38
C THR A 455 -9.70 -1.49 27.03
N TYR A 456 -9.57 -0.28 26.50
CA TYR A 456 -10.04 0.14 25.20
C TYR A 456 -8.86 0.17 24.23
N TYR A 457 -8.92 -0.67 23.19
CA TYR A 457 -7.95 -0.62 22.10
C TYR A 457 -8.30 0.46 21.09
N LEU A 458 -7.42 1.44 20.93
CA LEU A 458 -7.48 2.50 19.94
C LEU A 458 -6.52 2.18 18.79
N GLY A 459 -7.03 1.65 17.67
CA GLY A 459 -6.20 1.33 16.51
C GLY A 459 -5.56 2.56 15.84
N MET A 460 -4.43 2.33 15.17
CA MET A 460 -3.74 3.30 14.34
C MET A 460 -4.70 3.89 13.31
N ARG A 461 -4.75 5.21 13.16
CA ARG A 461 -5.46 5.84 12.07
C ARG A 461 -4.66 6.99 11.51
N ILE A 462 -4.79 7.17 10.21
CA ILE A 462 -4.24 8.29 9.47
C ILE A 462 -5.34 8.90 8.61
N CYS A 463 -5.36 10.21 8.54
CA CYS A 463 -6.41 10.98 7.91
C CYS A 463 -5.79 12.09 7.08
N ILE A 464 -6.20 12.19 5.82
CA ILE A 464 -5.79 13.27 4.90
C ILE A 464 -7.00 14.13 4.57
N ASP A 465 -6.79 15.43 4.44
CA ASP A 465 -7.85 16.40 4.13
C ASP A 465 -8.15 16.51 2.62
N GLU A 466 -7.11 16.41 1.80
CA GLU A 466 -7.19 16.54 0.35
C GLU A 466 -7.30 15.18 -0.37
N TYR A 467 -8.29 15.07 -1.25
CA TYR A 467 -8.50 13.87 -2.07
C TYR A 467 -7.31 13.53 -2.96
N ILE A 468 -6.57 14.54 -3.44
CA ILE A 468 -5.46 14.32 -4.37
C ILE A 468 -4.28 13.59 -3.70
N PHE A 469 -4.17 13.61 -2.37
CA PHE A 469 -3.05 12.99 -1.65
C PHE A 469 -3.13 11.47 -1.55
N GLN A 470 -4.24 10.85 -1.94
CA GLN A 470 -4.35 9.38 -2.02
C GLN A 470 -4.20 8.88 -3.45
N THR A 471 -3.56 7.74 -3.61
CA THR A 471 -3.62 6.97 -4.85
C THR A 471 -3.71 5.48 -4.54
N PRO A 472 -4.78 4.81 -4.99
CA PRO A 472 -4.85 3.37 -4.88
C PRO A 472 -3.77 2.75 -5.78
N LEU A 473 -3.09 1.71 -5.29
CA LEU A 473 -2.08 0.96 -6.03
C LEU A 473 -2.60 -0.38 -6.54
N SER A 474 -3.34 -1.08 -5.69
CA SER A 474 -3.85 -2.42 -5.95
C SER A 474 -4.98 -2.76 -5.01
N TYR A 475 -5.81 -3.72 -5.40
CA TYR A 475 -6.83 -4.29 -4.51
C TYR A 475 -6.82 -5.81 -4.53
N TYR A 476 -7.33 -6.38 -3.44
CA TYR A 476 -7.24 -7.79 -3.10
C TYR A 476 -8.59 -8.26 -2.57
N TYR A 477 -8.93 -9.51 -2.83
CA TYR A 477 -10.00 -10.18 -2.10
C TYR A 477 -9.40 -11.02 -0.99
N ILE A 478 -10.09 -11.06 0.13
CA ILE A 478 -9.66 -11.83 1.30
C ILE A 478 -10.46 -13.13 1.34
N ASP A 479 -9.76 -14.24 1.55
CA ASP A 479 -10.39 -15.52 1.83
C ASP A 479 -10.96 -15.49 3.26
N THR A 480 -12.28 -15.30 3.35
CA THR A 480 -12.95 -15.30 4.64
C THR A 480 -13.31 -16.69 5.12
N THR A 481 -13.19 -17.75 4.32
CA THR A 481 -13.73 -19.08 4.68
C THR A 481 -13.21 -19.61 6.02
N ASN A 482 -11.89 -19.49 6.25
CA ASN A 482 -11.20 -20.04 7.42
C ASN A 482 -10.95 -19.02 8.56
N ILE A 483 -11.59 -17.86 8.50
CA ILE A 483 -11.44 -16.81 9.51
C ILE A 483 -12.38 -17.09 10.70
N PRO A 484 -11.92 -16.96 11.97
CA PRO A 484 -12.76 -17.17 13.15
C PRO A 484 -13.95 -16.21 13.20
N ASP A 485 -15.01 -16.57 13.94
CA ASP A 485 -16.18 -15.69 14.09
C ASP A 485 -15.87 -14.43 14.90
N ILE A 486 -14.87 -14.52 15.78
CA ILE A 486 -14.35 -13.41 16.58
C ILE A 486 -13.01 -12.98 15.98
N TYR A 487 -12.83 -11.68 15.82
CA TYR A 487 -11.59 -11.10 15.30
C TYR A 487 -10.38 -11.46 16.17
N GLU A 488 -9.36 -12.06 15.56
CA GLU A 488 -8.08 -12.36 16.19
C GLU A 488 -6.97 -11.51 15.56
N TYR A 489 -6.31 -10.68 16.37
CA TYR A 489 -5.22 -9.79 15.94
C TYR A 489 -3.95 -10.54 15.49
N SER A 490 -3.83 -11.85 15.71
CA SER A 490 -2.63 -12.62 15.33
C SER A 490 -2.53 -12.91 13.83
N PHE A 491 -3.64 -12.79 13.09
CA PHE A 491 -3.75 -12.99 11.64
C PHE A 491 -3.26 -14.34 11.08
N LYS A 492 -3.07 -15.38 11.90
CA LYS A 492 -2.47 -16.66 11.46
C LYS A 492 -3.21 -17.36 10.31
N ASN A 493 -4.51 -17.10 10.13
CA ASN A 493 -5.36 -17.78 9.16
C ASN A 493 -5.82 -16.90 7.99
N TYR A 494 -5.36 -15.66 7.90
CA TYR A 494 -5.85 -14.72 6.90
C TYR A 494 -5.04 -14.84 5.61
N LYS A 495 -5.74 -15.04 4.49
CA LYS A 495 -5.11 -15.23 3.18
C LYS A 495 -5.76 -14.34 2.13
N ILE A 496 -4.96 -13.92 1.17
CA ILE A 496 -5.44 -13.27 -0.06
C ILE A 496 -5.97 -14.36 -0.99
N LYS A 497 -7.08 -14.08 -1.68
CA LYS A 497 -7.76 -14.99 -2.60
C LYS A 497 -7.47 -14.73 -4.08
#